data_AF-A0A2P2JDQ8-F1
#
_entry.id   AF-A0A2P2JDQ8-F1
#
_cell.length_a   1.000
_cell.length_b   1.000
_cell.length_c   1.000
_cell.angle_alpha   90.00
_cell.angle_beta   90.00
_cell.angle_gamma   90.00
#
_symmetry.space_group_name_H-M   'P 1'
#
loop_
_entity.id
_entity.type
_entity.pdbx_description
1 polymer ?
#
loop_
_entity_poly.entity_id
_entity_poly.type
_entity_poly.pdbx_seq_one_letter_code
_entity_poly.pdbx_strand_id
1 'polypeptide(L)'
;MEPDGHKRVRGRDDLVQQNGVMLISSVGDVDPWTAWAYKPRTISLLLIGACFLIWASGALDSECSTSGDAVTSVKRGVWAMIAVFLAYCLLQAPSTILIRPHPAFWRLVHGMAVVYLVALTFLLFQKRDDARQFMKFLHPDLGIELPERSYGADCRIYTPENPTSRFKNVYGTLFDEFVLAHIFGWWGKAILIRNQPLLWVLSIGFELMEFTFRHMLPNFNECWWDSIILDILICNWFGIWAGMHTVRYFDGKTYEWVGISRQPNIMGKVKRTLGQFTPAQWDKDEWHPMLGPWRFIQVLSLCIIFLTVELNTFFLKYCLWVPPQNPVVIYRLILWWLIAIPTFREYNSYLQDRYLLSPQQKFSADLYSVGLPMAKRFLV
;
A
#
# COMPACT_ATOMS: atom_id res chain seq x y z
N MET A 1 -20.62 -23.24 55.36
CA MET A 1 -19.86 -21.99 55.20
C MET A 1 -18.61 -22.31 54.40
N GLU A 2 -18.50 -21.67 53.25
CA GLU A 2 -17.32 -21.61 52.38
C GLU A 2 -16.14 -20.85 53.08
N PRO A 3 -14.94 -20.84 52.47
CA PRO A 3 -13.65 -21.03 53.14
C PRO A 3 -12.74 -19.79 53.08
N ASP A 4 -11.56 -19.84 53.72
CA ASP A 4 -10.46 -18.91 53.40
C ASP A 4 -9.10 -19.45 53.87
N GLY A 5 -8.04 -19.22 53.08
CA GLY A 5 -6.67 -19.52 53.53
C GLY A 5 -5.56 -19.73 52.47
N HIS A 6 -5.36 -18.73 51.61
CA HIS A 6 -4.18 -18.43 50.77
C HIS A 6 -2.88 -19.28 50.90
N LYS A 7 -2.42 -19.84 49.76
CA LYS A 7 -1.00 -20.12 49.49
C LYS A 7 -0.39 -19.01 48.63
N ARG A 8 0.58 -18.28 49.20
CA ARG A 8 1.44 -17.27 48.54
C ARG A 8 2.36 -17.93 47.52
N VAL A 9 2.37 -17.43 46.28
CA VAL A 9 3.48 -17.62 45.32
C VAL A 9 4.21 -16.29 45.18
N ARG A 10 5.51 -16.32 45.48
CA ARG A 10 6.43 -15.19 45.54
C ARG A 10 7.04 -14.98 44.15
N GLY A 11 6.50 -14.04 43.37
CA GLY A 11 7.16 -13.46 42.20
C GLY A 11 8.00 -12.26 42.63
N ARG A 12 9.27 -12.24 42.25
CA ARG A 12 10.25 -11.20 42.59
C ARG A 12 10.33 -10.25 41.39
N ASP A 13 9.66 -9.11 41.48
CA ASP A 13 9.75 -8.05 40.48
C ASP A 13 10.98 -7.19 40.77
N ASP A 14 12.05 -7.37 39.98
CA ASP A 14 13.19 -6.45 39.96
C ASP A 14 12.81 -5.21 39.13
N LEU A 15 12.30 -4.19 39.81
CA LEU A 15 12.06 -2.85 39.28
C LEU A 15 13.39 -2.09 39.19
N VAL A 16 14.01 -2.06 38.00
CA VAL A 16 15.05 -1.09 37.67
C VAL A 16 14.38 0.15 37.08
N GLN A 17 14.34 1.21 37.89
CA GLN A 17 13.82 2.52 37.54
C GLN A 17 14.87 3.32 36.76
N GLN A 18 14.68 3.50 35.45
CA GLN A 18 15.40 4.51 34.67
C GLN A 18 14.48 5.16 33.63
N ASN A 19 14.24 6.46 33.84
CA ASN A 19 13.80 7.48 32.87
C ASN A 19 12.58 7.16 31.98
N GLY A 20 11.40 7.51 32.47
CA GLY A 20 10.54 8.52 31.82
C GLY A 20 10.17 8.37 30.33
N VAL A 21 10.04 7.15 29.82
CA VAL A 21 9.27 6.85 28.61
C VAL A 21 8.49 5.58 28.92
N MET A 22 7.16 5.69 29.04
CA MET A 22 6.27 4.54 29.16
C MET A 22 6.19 3.87 27.78
N LEU A 23 7.27 3.17 27.40
CA LEU A 23 7.22 2.13 26.39
C LEU A 23 6.34 1.05 26.99
N ILE A 24 5.08 0.99 26.56
CA ILE A 24 4.22 -0.16 26.82
C ILE A 24 4.96 -1.36 26.25
N SER A 25 5.65 -2.09 27.13
CA SER A 25 6.14 -3.42 26.89
C SER A 25 4.93 -4.36 26.83
N SER A 26 4.14 -4.24 25.75
CA SER A 26 3.11 -5.21 25.36
C SER A 26 3.70 -6.30 24.45
N VAL A 27 5.00 -6.58 24.58
CA VAL A 27 5.58 -7.85 24.12
C VAL A 27 5.15 -8.94 25.11
N GLY A 28 3.84 -9.14 25.25
CA GLY A 28 3.28 -10.31 25.88
C GLY A 28 3.49 -11.50 24.95
N ASP A 29 4.31 -12.46 25.38
CA ASP A 29 4.48 -13.81 24.87
C ASP A 29 4.30 -13.99 23.35
N VAL A 30 5.38 -13.76 22.61
CA VAL A 30 5.48 -14.30 21.25
C VAL A 30 5.30 -15.81 21.34
N ASP A 31 4.30 -16.33 20.65
CA ASP A 31 3.98 -17.77 20.62
C ASP A 31 5.24 -18.60 20.36
N PRO A 32 5.56 -19.64 21.16
CA PRO A 32 6.70 -20.51 20.94
C PRO A 32 6.82 -21.02 19.48
N TRP A 33 5.69 -21.24 18.80
CA TRP A 33 5.64 -21.67 17.41
C TRP A 33 6.12 -20.60 16.41
N THR A 34 6.04 -19.32 16.76
CA THR A 34 6.48 -18.20 15.89
C THR A 34 7.71 -17.47 16.44
N ALA A 35 8.09 -17.70 17.70
CA ALA A 35 9.24 -17.08 18.35
C ALA A 35 10.56 -17.28 17.60
N TRP A 36 10.72 -18.40 16.89
CA TRP A 36 11.88 -18.65 16.05
C TRP A 36 12.03 -17.64 14.90
N ALA A 37 10.94 -17.06 14.40
CA ALA A 37 10.93 -16.08 13.31
C ALA A 37 11.35 -14.66 13.77
N TYR A 38 11.22 -14.37 15.07
CA TYR A 38 11.62 -13.09 15.66
C TYR A 38 13.07 -13.08 16.17
N LYS A 39 13.74 -14.25 16.24
CA LYS A 39 15.15 -14.34 16.66
C LYS A 39 16.08 -14.01 15.48
N PRO A 40 16.90 -12.95 15.54
CA PRO A 40 17.77 -12.57 14.43
C PRO A 40 18.87 -13.62 14.22
N ARG A 41 19.00 -14.12 12.98
CA ARG A 41 20.04 -15.07 12.54
C ARG A 41 20.90 -14.47 11.42
N THR A 42 21.35 -13.24 11.61
CA THR A 42 21.98 -12.41 10.58
C THR A 42 23.19 -13.09 9.93
N ILE A 43 24.08 -13.69 10.72
CA ILE A 43 25.30 -14.35 10.21
C ILE A 43 24.96 -15.60 9.39
N SER A 44 24.06 -16.45 9.89
CA SER A 44 23.65 -17.67 9.18
C SER A 44 22.94 -17.35 7.87
N LEU A 45 22.06 -16.34 7.85
CA LEU A 45 21.36 -15.90 6.64
C LEU A 45 22.31 -15.27 5.63
N LEU A 46 23.32 -14.54 6.07
CA LEU A 46 24.34 -13.97 5.20
C LEU A 46 25.21 -15.07 4.56
N LEU A 47 25.62 -16.08 5.32
CA LEU A 47 26.37 -17.23 4.79
C LEU A 47 25.57 -18.03 3.76
N ILE A 48 24.30 -18.34 4.06
CA ILE A 48 23.41 -19.04 3.13
C ILE A 48 23.18 -18.20 1.88
N GLY A 49 22.94 -16.89 2.05
CA GLY A 49 22.76 -15.95 0.94
C GLY A 49 24.00 -15.86 0.05
N ALA A 50 25.20 -15.79 0.63
CA ALA A 50 26.46 -15.78 -0.13
C ALA A 50 26.66 -17.08 -0.92
N CYS A 51 26.42 -18.25 -0.31
CA CYS A 51 26.50 -19.54 -0.99
C CYS A 51 25.48 -19.64 -2.14
N PHE A 52 24.25 -19.17 -1.91
CA PHE A 52 23.20 -19.14 -2.93
C PHE A 52 23.55 -18.20 -4.09
N LEU A 53 24.14 -17.04 -3.83
CA LEU A 53 24.59 -16.11 -4.88
C LEU A 53 25.73 -16.71 -5.71
N ILE A 54 26.70 -17.36 -5.08
CA ILE A 54 27.80 -18.03 -5.79
C ILE A 54 27.22 -19.11 -6.72
N TRP A 55 26.30 -19.94 -6.22
CA TRP A 55 25.61 -20.93 -7.03
C TRP A 55 24.78 -20.30 -8.16
N ALA A 56 23.92 -19.33 -7.85
CA ALA A 56 23.03 -18.68 -8.81
C ALA A 56 23.77 -17.84 -9.86
N SER A 57 24.98 -17.36 -9.55
CA SER A 57 25.84 -16.64 -10.49
C SER A 57 26.43 -17.56 -11.57
N GLY A 58 26.48 -18.87 -11.34
CA GLY A 58 27.16 -19.82 -12.22
C GLY A 58 28.68 -19.64 -12.23
N ALA A 59 29.26 -18.91 -11.27
CA ALA A 59 30.70 -18.66 -11.20
C ALA A 59 31.55 -19.93 -11.05
N LEU A 60 30.94 -21.05 -10.66
CA LEU A 60 31.60 -22.35 -10.52
C LEU A 60 31.40 -23.27 -11.73
N ASP A 61 30.53 -22.90 -12.69
CA ASP A 61 30.27 -23.69 -13.88
C ASP A 61 31.16 -23.20 -15.04
N SER A 62 32.24 -23.93 -15.32
CA SER A 62 33.23 -23.58 -16.36
C SER A 62 32.68 -23.60 -17.79
N GLU A 63 31.52 -24.25 -18.03
CA GLU A 63 30.95 -24.47 -19.37
C GLU A 63 29.94 -23.40 -19.82
N CYS A 64 29.65 -22.37 -18.99
CA CYS A 64 28.63 -21.35 -19.29
C CYS A 64 29.12 -20.20 -20.19
N SER A 65 30.26 -20.34 -20.88
CA SER A 65 31.01 -19.22 -21.46
C SER A 65 30.82 -18.99 -22.97
N THR A 66 29.93 -19.72 -23.67
CA THR A 66 29.89 -19.65 -25.15
C THR A 66 28.55 -19.34 -25.83
N SER A 67 27.42 -19.19 -25.12
CA SER A 67 26.13 -18.97 -25.80
C SER A 67 25.06 -18.16 -25.04
N GLY A 68 25.44 -17.35 -24.04
CA GLY A 68 24.49 -16.53 -23.28
C GLY A 68 24.25 -15.16 -23.92
N ASP A 69 23.00 -14.82 -24.23
CA ASP A 69 22.59 -13.48 -24.69
C ASP A 69 22.91 -12.42 -23.61
N ALA A 70 23.63 -11.35 -23.96
CA ALA A 70 24.10 -10.33 -23.02
C ALA A 70 22.94 -9.72 -22.19
N VAL A 71 21.77 -9.57 -22.80
CA VAL A 71 20.57 -9.04 -22.13
C VAL A 71 20.14 -9.94 -20.98
N THR A 72 20.22 -11.26 -21.14
CA THR A 72 19.84 -12.23 -20.11
C THR A 72 20.79 -12.20 -18.92
N SER A 73 22.09 -12.04 -19.17
CA SER A 73 23.12 -11.90 -18.13
C SER A 73 22.91 -10.62 -17.30
N VAL A 74 22.65 -9.49 -17.97
CA VAL A 74 22.33 -8.22 -17.30
C VAL A 74 21.05 -8.34 -16.47
N LYS A 75 19.98 -8.92 -17.01
CA LYS A 75 18.73 -9.14 -16.25
C LYS A 75 18.97 -9.97 -14.98
N ARG A 76 19.74 -11.06 -15.06
CA ARG A 76 20.10 -11.88 -13.90
C ARG A 76 20.90 -11.09 -12.87
N GLY A 77 21.88 -10.29 -13.31
CA GLY A 77 22.68 -9.43 -12.44
C GLY A 77 21.82 -8.41 -11.69
N VAL A 78 20.90 -7.73 -12.38
CA VAL A 78 19.99 -6.75 -11.77
C VAL A 78 19.06 -7.43 -10.74
N TRP A 79 18.48 -8.58 -11.06
CA TRP A 79 17.67 -9.35 -10.10
C TRP A 79 18.47 -9.77 -8.86
N ALA A 80 19.72 -10.18 -9.03
CA ALA A 80 20.61 -10.51 -7.91
C ALA A 80 20.91 -9.29 -7.04
N MET A 81 21.20 -8.12 -7.64
CA MET A 81 21.41 -6.87 -6.91
C MET A 81 20.18 -6.48 -6.07
N ILE A 82 18.98 -6.56 -6.67
CA ILE A 82 17.72 -6.30 -5.97
C ILE A 82 17.53 -7.28 -4.82
N ALA A 83 17.76 -8.58 -5.04
CA ALA A 83 17.61 -9.61 -4.01
C ALA A 83 18.56 -9.38 -2.81
N VAL A 84 19.83 -9.04 -3.08
CA VAL A 84 20.81 -8.70 -2.03
C VAL A 84 20.37 -7.48 -1.23
N PHE A 85 19.91 -6.44 -1.93
CA PHE A 85 19.42 -5.22 -1.29
C PHE A 85 18.18 -5.48 -0.42
N LEU A 86 17.20 -6.24 -0.92
CA LEU A 86 16.02 -6.63 -0.15
C LEU A 86 16.38 -7.49 1.07
N ALA A 87 17.36 -8.39 0.94
CA ALA A 87 17.87 -9.16 2.07
C ALA A 87 18.54 -8.25 3.12
N TYR A 88 19.28 -7.23 2.69
CA TYR A 88 19.83 -6.22 3.61
C TYR A 88 18.70 -5.45 4.33
N CYS A 89 17.69 -4.96 3.60
CA CYS A 89 16.55 -4.26 4.20
C CYS A 89 15.79 -5.14 5.20
N LEU A 90 15.56 -6.41 4.87
CA LEU A 90 14.92 -7.38 5.77
C LEU A 90 15.63 -7.47 7.13
N LEU A 91 16.98 -7.47 7.11
CA LEU A 91 17.81 -7.63 8.29
C LEU A 91 18.02 -6.34 9.09
N GLN A 92 18.22 -5.21 8.39
CA GLN A 92 18.72 -3.97 8.99
C GLN A 92 17.72 -2.81 8.99
N ALA A 93 16.65 -2.85 8.18
CA ALA A 93 15.72 -1.74 8.14
C ALA A 93 14.97 -1.58 9.47
N PRO A 94 14.71 -0.34 9.92
CA PRO A 94 13.94 -0.10 11.12
C PRO A 94 12.50 -0.63 10.96
N SER A 95 11.89 -1.09 12.05
CA SER A 95 10.48 -1.45 12.05
C SER A 95 9.61 -0.20 11.93
N THR A 96 8.52 -0.30 11.16
CA THR A 96 7.45 0.71 11.13
C THR A 96 6.54 0.55 12.35
N ILE A 97 5.57 1.46 12.52
CA ILE A 97 4.53 1.33 13.55
C ILE A 97 3.67 0.07 13.39
N LEU A 98 3.68 -0.55 12.21
CA LEU A 98 2.91 -1.77 11.94
C LEU A 98 3.70 -3.00 12.36
N ILE A 99 3.16 -3.72 13.35
CA ILE A 99 3.79 -4.95 13.88
C ILE A 99 3.34 -6.18 13.07
N ARG A 100 2.13 -6.16 12.48
CA ARG A 100 1.53 -7.29 11.75
C ARG A 100 1.44 -7.06 10.24
N PRO A 101 1.59 -8.09 9.37
CA PRO A 101 1.73 -9.52 9.69
C PRO A 101 3.00 -9.92 10.40
N HIS A 102 4.12 -9.30 10.03
CA HIS A 102 5.41 -9.47 10.69
C HIS A 102 6.27 -8.24 10.39
N PRO A 103 7.15 -7.76 11.30
CA PRO A 103 8.01 -6.63 11.02
C PRO A 103 8.90 -6.81 9.77
N ALA A 104 9.36 -8.05 9.53
CA ALA A 104 10.09 -8.45 8.32
C ALA A 104 9.37 -8.07 7.01
N PHE A 105 8.05 -8.26 6.97
CA PHE A 105 7.25 -7.95 5.78
C PHE A 105 7.30 -6.46 5.47
N TRP A 106 7.10 -5.61 6.48
CA TRP A 106 7.15 -4.15 6.30
C TRP A 106 8.56 -3.64 5.97
N ARG A 107 9.60 -4.29 6.49
CA ARG A 107 11.00 -4.02 6.08
C ARG A 107 11.25 -4.33 4.61
N LEU A 108 10.68 -5.43 4.11
CA LEU A 108 10.73 -5.77 2.68
C LEU A 108 9.94 -4.77 1.83
N VAL A 109 8.74 -4.37 2.26
CA VAL A 109 7.95 -3.33 1.59
C VAL A 109 8.74 -2.02 1.51
N HIS A 110 9.39 -1.61 2.60
CA HIS A 110 10.28 -0.45 2.58
C HIS A 110 11.44 -0.63 1.60
N GLY A 111 12.12 -1.78 1.59
CA GLY A 111 13.16 -2.06 0.60
C GLY A 111 12.67 -2.00 -0.85
N MET A 112 11.48 -2.55 -1.14
CA MET A 112 10.86 -2.44 -2.47
C MET A 112 10.53 -1.00 -2.85
N ALA A 113 10.11 -0.17 -1.88
CA ALA A 113 9.90 1.26 -2.11
C ALA A 113 11.20 1.97 -2.50
N VAL A 114 12.32 1.64 -1.85
CA VAL A 114 13.64 2.21 -2.20
C VAL A 114 14.10 1.78 -3.59
N VAL A 115 13.95 0.50 -3.94
CA VAL A 115 14.26 0.01 -5.29
C VAL A 115 13.39 0.73 -6.33
N TYR A 116 12.11 0.91 -6.03
CA TYR A 116 11.18 1.62 -6.90
C TYR A 116 11.58 3.09 -7.09
N LEU A 117 11.99 3.82 -6.04
CA LEU A 117 12.55 5.17 -6.24
C LEU A 117 13.76 5.11 -7.16
N VAL A 118 14.74 4.27 -6.86
CA VAL A 118 16.00 4.27 -7.63
C VAL A 118 15.70 4.04 -9.11
N ALA A 119 14.73 3.16 -9.42
CA ALA A 119 14.22 2.97 -10.77
C ALA A 119 13.52 4.22 -11.34
N LEU A 120 12.68 4.91 -10.56
CA LEU A 120 12.04 6.17 -10.98
C LEU A 120 13.06 7.28 -11.23
N THR A 121 14.10 7.39 -10.39
CA THR A 121 15.18 8.37 -10.56
C THR A 121 15.95 8.07 -11.83
N PHE A 122 16.26 6.79 -12.09
CA PHE A 122 16.84 6.39 -13.36
C PHE A 122 15.96 6.79 -14.56
N LEU A 123 14.65 6.49 -14.51
CA LEU A 123 13.69 6.86 -15.56
C LEU A 123 13.56 8.37 -15.75
N LEU A 124 13.69 9.16 -14.67
CA LEU A 124 13.62 10.62 -14.71
C LEU A 124 14.72 11.24 -15.59
N PHE A 125 15.89 10.60 -15.66
CA PHE A 125 17.01 11.04 -16.51
C PHE A 125 16.93 10.50 -17.95
N GLN A 126 16.00 9.61 -18.26
CA GLN A 126 15.83 9.10 -19.62
C GLN A 126 15.04 10.10 -20.48
N LYS A 127 15.35 10.18 -21.78
CA LYS A 127 14.45 10.86 -22.72
C LYS A 127 13.16 10.07 -22.84
N ARG A 128 12.06 10.74 -23.21
CA ARG A 128 10.72 10.12 -23.32
C ARG A 128 10.73 8.85 -24.17
N ASP A 129 11.37 8.89 -25.34
CA ASP A 129 11.39 7.75 -26.26
C ASP A 129 12.30 6.62 -25.77
N ASP A 130 13.45 6.95 -25.18
CA ASP A 130 14.35 5.98 -24.55
C ASP A 130 13.65 5.28 -23.36
N ALA A 131 12.90 6.04 -22.54
CA ALA A 131 12.12 5.51 -21.44
C ALA A 131 11.02 4.55 -21.92
N ARG A 132 10.33 4.87 -23.02
CA ARG A 132 9.34 3.97 -23.65
C ARG A 132 9.97 2.68 -24.14
N GLN A 133 11.14 2.77 -24.80
CA GLN A 133 11.87 1.58 -25.23
C GLN A 133 12.39 0.77 -24.04
N PHE A 134 12.79 1.43 -22.96
CA PHE A 134 13.22 0.76 -21.74
C PHE A 134 12.11 -0.11 -21.12
N MET A 135 10.84 0.31 -21.23
CA MET A 135 9.71 -0.48 -20.73
C MET A 135 9.64 -1.91 -21.31
N LYS A 136 10.20 -2.15 -22.52
CA LYS A 136 10.28 -3.49 -23.13
C LYS A 136 11.10 -4.48 -22.30
N PHE A 137 12.06 -4.00 -21.51
CA PHE A 137 12.85 -4.87 -20.64
C PHE A 137 12.05 -5.38 -19.44
N LEU A 138 11.01 -4.65 -19.03
CA LEU A 138 10.10 -5.03 -17.94
C LEU A 138 9.02 -6.00 -18.42
N HIS A 139 8.40 -5.71 -19.56
CA HIS A 139 7.39 -6.58 -20.17
C HIS A 139 7.46 -6.47 -21.71
N PRO A 140 7.43 -7.60 -22.45
CA PRO A 140 7.65 -7.60 -23.90
C PRO A 140 6.62 -6.78 -24.68
N ASP A 141 5.38 -6.70 -24.20
CA ASP A 141 4.27 -6.00 -24.87
C ASP A 141 4.29 -4.47 -24.69
N LEU A 142 5.32 -3.90 -24.06
CA LEU A 142 5.43 -2.46 -23.81
C LEU A 142 6.25 -1.72 -24.88
N GLY A 143 6.22 -0.39 -24.84
CA GLY A 143 6.99 0.45 -25.76
C GLY A 143 6.43 0.49 -27.19
N ILE A 144 5.15 0.17 -27.33
CA ILE A 144 4.34 0.28 -28.55
C ILE A 144 3.24 1.30 -28.29
N GLU A 145 2.95 2.15 -29.28
CA GLU A 145 1.86 3.12 -29.17
C GLU A 145 0.51 2.42 -28.99
N LEU A 146 -0.26 2.88 -28.01
CA LEU A 146 -1.52 2.27 -27.61
C LEU A 146 -2.70 2.91 -28.36
N PRO A 147 -3.72 2.14 -28.77
CA PRO A 147 -4.91 2.71 -29.37
C PRO A 147 -5.65 3.61 -28.36
N GLU A 148 -6.16 4.74 -28.86
CA GLU A 148 -7.01 5.63 -28.10
C GLU A 148 -8.44 5.07 -28.06
N ARG A 149 -8.98 4.90 -26.85
CA ARG A 149 -10.36 4.48 -26.62
C ARG A 149 -11.07 5.64 -25.92
N SER A 150 -12.07 6.21 -26.58
CA SER A 150 -12.96 7.22 -26.00
C SER A 150 -14.28 6.57 -25.61
N TYR A 151 -14.73 6.77 -24.38
CA TYR A 151 -15.99 6.22 -23.86
C TYR A 151 -17.18 7.14 -24.14
N GLY A 152 -16.95 8.45 -24.12
CA GLY A 152 -17.94 9.51 -24.29
C GLY A 152 -18.16 9.95 -25.73
N ALA A 153 -17.99 9.05 -26.71
CA ALA A 153 -18.23 9.37 -28.13
C ALA A 153 -19.74 9.45 -28.45
N ASP A 154 -20.58 8.63 -27.80
CA ASP A 154 -22.04 8.69 -27.88
C ASP A 154 -22.65 8.41 -26.49
N CYS A 155 -23.15 9.45 -25.85
CA CYS A 155 -23.69 9.38 -24.49
C CYS A 155 -25.19 9.15 -24.39
N ARG A 156 -25.85 8.81 -25.51
CA ARG A 156 -27.27 8.47 -25.52
C ARG A 156 -27.50 7.16 -24.76
N ILE A 157 -28.33 7.23 -23.72
CA ILE A 157 -28.76 6.06 -22.94
C ILE A 157 -29.58 5.11 -23.84
N TYR A 158 -30.46 5.68 -24.66
CA TYR A 158 -31.30 4.94 -25.59
C TYR A 158 -30.89 5.22 -27.04
N THR A 159 -30.47 4.16 -27.75
CA THR A 159 -30.01 4.17 -29.14
C THR A 159 -30.87 3.22 -29.96
N PRO A 160 -32.08 3.64 -30.38
CA PRO A 160 -33.01 2.77 -31.11
C PRO A 160 -32.49 2.38 -32.50
N GLU A 161 -31.51 3.12 -33.03
CA GLU A 161 -30.91 2.86 -34.34
C GLU A 161 -29.94 1.67 -34.33
N ASN A 162 -29.57 1.15 -33.16
CA ASN A 162 -28.57 0.09 -33.06
C ASN A 162 -29.20 -1.31 -33.23
N PRO A 163 -28.69 -2.15 -34.15
CA PRO A 163 -29.30 -3.45 -34.45
C PRO A 163 -29.12 -4.49 -33.33
N THR A 164 -28.13 -4.34 -32.43
CA THR A 164 -27.81 -5.35 -31.41
C THR A 164 -28.52 -5.12 -30.08
N SER A 165 -28.62 -3.87 -29.62
CA SER A 165 -29.29 -3.51 -28.37
C SER A 165 -29.64 -2.02 -28.37
N ARG A 166 -30.85 -1.70 -27.94
CA ARG A 166 -31.33 -0.31 -27.82
C ARG A 166 -30.64 0.46 -26.69
N PHE A 167 -29.88 -0.21 -25.83
CA PHE A 167 -29.11 0.37 -24.72
C PHE A 167 -27.62 0.02 -24.85
N LYS A 168 -27.11 -0.12 -26.08
CA LYS A 168 -25.74 -0.60 -26.33
C LYS A 168 -24.67 0.14 -25.53
N ASN A 169 -24.75 1.47 -25.45
CA ASN A 169 -23.77 2.28 -24.73
C ASN A 169 -23.78 1.95 -23.23
N VAL A 170 -24.96 1.86 -22.62
CA VAL A 170 -25.13 1.49 -21.20
C VAL A 170 -24.61 0.09 -20.92
N TYR A 171 -24.96 -0.89 -21.76
CA TYR A 171 -24.46 -2.25 -21.61
C TYR A 171 -22.94 -2.34 -21.79
N GLY A 172 -22.38 -1.58 -22.73
CA GLY A 172 -20.94 -1.51 -22.96
C GLY A 172 -20.18 -0.97 -21.75
N THR A 173 -20.72 0.05 -21.08
CA THR A 173 -20.15 0.63 -19.87
C THR A 173 -20.31 -0.29 -18.66
N LEU A 174 -21.51 -0.84 -18.42
CA LEU A 174 -21.80 -1.67 -17.25
C LEU A 174 -20.97 -2.97 -17.18
N PHE A 175 -20.59 -3.51 -18.33
CA PHE A 175 -19.78 -4.72 -18.43
C PHE A 175 -18.31 -4.44 -18.74
N ASP A 176 -17.85 -3.20 -18.56
CA ASP A 176 -16.43 -2.86 -18.64
C ASP A 176 -15.71 -3.21 -17.33
N GLU A 177 -14.41 -3.46 -17.42
CA GLU A 177 -13.56 -3.82 -16.29
C GLU A 177 -13.46 -2.70 -15.25
N PHE A 178 -13.69 -1.45 -15.67
CA PHE A 178 -13.63 -0.27 -14.83
C PHE A 178 -14.70 -0.25 -13.73
N VAL A 179 -15.87 -0.89 -13.95
CA VAL A 179 -16.89 -1.05 -12.91
C VAL A 179 -16.35 -1.84 -11.72
N LEU A 180 -15.68 -2.96 -12.00
CA LEU A 180 -15.05 -3.77 -10.95
C LEU A 180 -13.86 -3.03 -10.32
N ALA A 181 -13.08 -2.32 -11.13
CA ALA A 181 -11.96 -1.52 -10.64
C ALA A 181 -12.43 -0.42 -9.67
N HIS A 182 -13.54 0.26 -9.96
CA HIS A 182 -14.16 1.23 -9.07
C HIS A 182 -14.60 0.57 -7.76
N ILE A 183 -15.40 -0.50 -7.82
CA ILE A 183 -15.91 -1.18 -6.61
C ILE A 183 -14.77 -1.67 -5.71
N PHE A 184 -13.81 -2.43 -6.26
CA PHE A 184 -12.70 -2.99 -5.48
C PHE A 184 -11.70 -1.92 -5.07
N GLY A 185 -11.46 -0.92 -5.92
CA GLY A 185 -10.60 0.21 -5.62
C GLY A 185 -11.11 1.00 -4.42
N TRP A 186 -12.39 1.38 -4.42
CA TRP A 186 -13.01 2.12 -3.32
C TRP A 186 -13.17 1.29 -2.05
N TRP A 187 -13.40 -0.01 -2.17
CA TRP A 187 -13.35 -0.94 -1.04
C TRP A 187 -11.96 -0.97 -0.38
N GLY A 188 -10.89 -1.10 -1.17
CA GLY A 188 -9.51 -1.10 -0.68
C GLY A 188 -9.11 0.25 -0.05
N LYS A 189 -9.53 1.35 -0.67
CA LYS A 189 -9.35 2.72 -0.14
C LYS A 189 -10.05 2.92 1.19
N ALA A 190 -11.28 2.40 1.32
CA ALA A 190 -12.04 2.51 2.55
C ALA A 190 -11.39 1.77 3.72
N ILE A 191 -10.80 0.59 3.45
CA ILE A 191 -10.01 -0.16 4.45
C ILE A 191 -8.73 0.60 4.88
N LEU A 192 -8.11 1.33 3.93
CA LEU A 192 -6.91 2.12 4.17
C LEU A 192 -7.20 3.39 4.98
N ILE A 193 -8.17 4.20 4.57
CA ILE A 193 -8.43 5.56 5.09
C ILE A 193 -9.37 5.56 6.29
N ARG A 194 -10.27 4.58 6.36
CA ARG A 194 -11.19 4.31 7.50
C ARG A 194 -12.05 5.50 7.92
N ASN A 195 -12.29 6.45 7.02
CA ASN A 195 -13.02 7.67 7.28
C ASN A 195 -13.99 7.99 6.15
N GLN A 196 -15.30 7.88 6.43
CA GLN A 196 -16.35 8.00 5.42
C GLN A 196 -16.41 9.39 4.75
N PRO A 197 -16.40 10.52 5.48
CA PRO A 197 -16.42 11.84 4.84
C PRO A 197 -15.21 12.09 3.93
N LEU A 198 -14.01 11.70 4.38
CA LEU A 198 -12.79 11.87 3.60
C LEU A 198 -12.82 11.04 2.31
N LEU A 199 -13.35 9.81 2.36
CA LEU A 199 -13.52 8.95 1.19
C LEU A 199 -14.48 9.55 0.15
N TRP A 200 -15.58 10.18 0.59
CA TRP A 200 -16.48 10.88 -0.32
C TRP A 200 -15.82 12.08 -1.00
N VAL A 201 -15.05 12.87 -0.25
CA VAL A 201 -14.29 13.99 -0.81
C VAL A 201 -13.30 13.51 -1.86
N LEU A 202 -12.60 12.39 -1.59
CA LEU A 202 -11.69 11.79 -2.57
C LEU A 202 -12.43 11.23 -3.79
N SER A 203 -13.61 10.65 -3.60
CA SER A 203 -14.40 10.08 -4.69
C SER A 203 -14.86 11.14 -5.67
N ILE A 204 -15.50 12.20 -5.17
CA ILE A 204 -15.89 13.34 -5.99
C ILE A 204 -14.66 14.05 -6.56
N GLY A 205 -13.58 14.16 -5.77
CA GLY A 205 -12.33 14.77 -6.19
C GLY A 205 -11.67 14.03 -7.36
N PHE A 206 -11.76 12.70 -7.41
CA PHE A 206 -11.21 11.91 -8.49
C PHE A 206 -11.98 12.11 -9.80
N GLU A 207 -13.31 12.08 -9.78
CA GLU A 207 -14.13 12.42 -10.96
C GLU A 207 -13.85 13.83 -11.50
N LEU A 208 -13.65 14.80 -10.60
CA LEU A 208 -13.28 16.15 -10.99
C LEU A 208 -11.93 16.19 -11.70
N MET A 209 -10.98 15.36 -11.29
CA MET A 209 -9.69 15.23 -11.96
C MET A 209 -9.84 14.61 -13.35
N GLU A 210 -10.66 13.57 -13.50
CA GLU A 210 -10.95 12.98 -14.82
C GLU A 210 -11.60 14.00 -15.76
N PHE A 211 -12.62 14.72 -15.27
CA PHE A 211 -13.24 15.80 -16.02
C PHE A 211 -12.24 16.89 -16.43
N THR A 212 -11.31 17.24 -15.54
CA THR A 212 -10.28 18.26 -15.80
C THR A 212 -9.29 17.78 -16.87
N PHE A 213 -8.85 16.52 -16.80
CA PHE A 213 -7.79 15.98 -17.66
C PHE A 213 -8.28 15.21 -18.90
N ARG A 214 -9.59 15.17 -19.17
CA ARG A 214 -10.17 14.54 -20.38
C ARG A 214 -9.62 15.05 -21.71
N HIS A 215 -9.09 16.28 -21.73
CA HIS A 215 -8.46 16.87 -22.91
C HIS A 215 -7.06 16.29 -23.20
N MET A 216 -6.40 15.73 -22.19
CA MET A 216 -5.10 15.04 -22.34
C MET A 216 -5.26 13.53 -22.50
N LEU A 217 -6.29 12.97 -21.85
CA LEU A 217 -6.55 11.54 -21.80
C LEU A 217 -7.96 11.26 -22.37
N PRO A 218 -8.08 10.79 -23.62
CA PRO A 218 -9.37 10.44 -24.22
C PRO A 218 -10.15 9.37 -23.43
N ASN A 219 -9.44 8.55 -22.65
CA ASN A 219 -10.03 7.58 -21.74
C ASN A 219 -10.91 8.22 -20.66
N PHE A 220 -10.58 9.42 -20.19
CA PHE A 220 -11.37 10.15 -19.18
C PHE A 220 -12.54 10.93 -19.79
N ASN A 221 -12.68 10.92 -21.12
CA ASN A 221 -13.86 11.47 -21.73
C ASN A 221 -14.98 10.44 -21.61
N GLU A 222 -15.68 10.47 -20.49
CA GLU A 222 -16.81 9.60 -20.16
C GLU A 222 -18.13 10.36 -20.24
N CYS A 223 -19.24 9.62 -20.14
CA CYS A 223 -20.56 10.24 -20.18
C CYS A 223 -20.92 10.82 -18.82
N TRP A 224 -21.70 11.90 -18.80
CA TRP A 224 -22.10 12.55 -17.54
C TRP A 224 -22.81 11.58 -16.57
N TRP A 225 -23.59 10.62 -17.10
CA TRP A 225 -24.30 9.63 -16.30
C TRP A 225 -23.39 8.50 -15.84
N ASP A 226 -22.27 8.28 -16.52
CA ASP A 226 -21.24 7.32 -16.14
C ASP A 226 -20.55 7.84 -14.87
N SER A 227 -19.86 8.97 -14.99
CA SER A 227 -19.09 9.58 -13.90
C SER A 227 -19.96 9.94 -12.67
N ILE A 228 -21.17 10.48 -12.86
CA ILE A 228 -22.03 10.87 -11.73
C ILE A 228 -22.81 9.69 -11.17
N ILE A 229 -23.55 8.95 -12.00
CA ILE A 229 -24.49 7.94 -11.51
C ILE A 229 -23.76 6.61 -11.30
N LEU A 230 -23.05 6.13 -12.32
CA LEU A 230 -22.41 4.83 -12.25
C LEU A 230 -21.19 4.86 -11.33
N ASP A 231 -20.28 5.82 -11.48
CA ASP A 231 -19.06 5.84 -10.70
C ASP A 231 -19.31 6.39 -9.29
N ILE A 232 -19.68 7.66 -9.11
CA ILE A 232 -19.87 8.24 -7.75
C ILE A 232 -20.97 7.50 -6.97
N LEU A 233 -22.18 7.43 -7.51
CA LEU A 233 -23.37 7.05 -6.72
C LEU A 233 -23.56 5.53 -6.60
N ILE A 234 -23.04 4.73 -7.53
CA ILE A 234 -23.21 3.27 -7.51
C ILE A 234 -21.89 2.59 -7.13
N CYS A 235 -20.87 2.64 -7.97
CA CYS A 235 -19.65 1.84 -7.81
C CYS A 235 -18.83 2.32 -6.60
N ASN A 236 -18.53 3.61 -6.54
CA ASN A 236 -17.72 4.23 -5.51
C ASN A 236 -18.47 4.17 -4.16
N TRP A 237 -19.76 4.55 -4.15
CA TRP A 237 -20.60 4.41 -2.97
C TRP A 237 -20.61 3.00 -2.41
N PHE A 238 -20.86 1.99 -3.26
CA PHE A 238 -20.93 0.60 -2.84
C PHE A 238 -19.58 0.10 -2.32
N GLY A 239 -18.48 0.42 -3.00
CA GLY A 239 -17.13 0.10 -2.57
C GLY A 239 -16.81 0.72 -1.20
N ILE A 240 -17.09 2.01 -1.02
CA ILE A 240 -16.89 2.71 0.26
C ILE A 240 -17.75 2.07 1.37
N TRP A 241 -19.03 1.83 1.11
CA TRP A 241 -19.94 1.21 2.07
C TRP A 241 -19.45 -0.18 2.49
N ALA A 242 -19.08 -1.04 1.53
CA ALA A 242 -18.60 -2.39 1.78
C ALA A 242 -17.26 -2.39 2.56
N GLY A 243 -16.35 -1.47 2.21
CA GLY A 243 -15.07 -1.35 2.90
C GLY A 243 -15.22 -0.83 4.32
N MET A 244 -16.07 0.18 4.55
CA MET A 244 -16.38 0.68 5.89
C MET A 244 -17.14 -0.34 6.73
N HIS A 245 -17.99 -1.18 6.12
CA HIS A 245 -18.61 -2.31 6.79
C HIS A 245 -17.57 -3.37 7.20
N THR A 246 -16.60 -3.65 6.33
CA THR A 246 -15.47 -4.54 6.62
C THR A 246 -14.67 -4.04 7.82
N VAL A 247 -14.34 -2.75 7.86
CA VAL A 247 -13.64 -2.12 9.00
C VAL A 247 -14.45 -2.29 10.29
N ARG A 248 -15.76 -1.98 10.29
CA ARG A 248 -16.63 -2.14 11.47
C ARG A 248 -16.74 -3.60 11.93
N TYR A 249 -16.79 -4.54 10.99
CA TYR A 249 -16.83 -5.97 11.30
C TYR A 249 -15.59 -6.43 12.06
N PHE A 250 -14.40 -5.89 11.73
CA PHE A 250 -13.15 -6.23 12.42
C PHE A 250 -12.86 -5.38 13.66
N ASP A 251 -13.34 -4.15 13.72
CA ASP A 251 -13.30 -3.25 14.90
C ASP A 251 -14.07 -3.85 16.09
N GLY A 252 -15.25 -4.43 15.83
CA GLY A 252 -16.08 -5.07 16.86
C GLY A 252 -15.58 -6.44 17.35
N LYS A 253 -14.46 -6.98 16.83
CA LYS A 253 -13.94 -8.28 17.28
C LYS A 253 -12.91 -8.11 18.38
N THR A 254 -13.25 -8.59 19.57
CA THR A 254 -12.26 -8.89 20.60
C THR A 254 -11.41 -10.06 20.13
N TYR A 255 -10.12 -9.81 19.90
CA TYR A 255 -9.18 -10.89 19.57
C TYR A 255 -8.82 -11.63 20.86
N GLU A 256 -9.13 -12.91 20.95
CA GLU A 256 -8.49 -13.77 21.95
C GLU A 256 -7.01 -13.91 21.58
N TRP A 257 -6.14 -13.38 22.45
CA TRP A 257 -4.68 -13.38 22.28
C TRP A 257 -4.04 -14.74 22.54
N VAL A 258 -4.78 -15.82 22.35
CA VAL A 258 -4.26 -17.18 22.47
C VAL A 258 -3.35 -17.46 21.27
N GLY A 259 -2.13 -17.94 21.52
CA GLY A 259 -1.16 -18.33 20.49
C GLY A 259 -1.70 -19.41 19.54
N ILE A 260 -1.14 -19.49 18.33
CA ILE A 260 -1.39 -20.57 17.35
C ILE A 260 -1.13 -21.94 17.98
N SER A 261 -0.08 -22.07 18.80
CA SER A 261 0.25 -23.33 19.49
C SER A 261 -0.84 -23.84 20.43
N ARG A 262 -1.61 -22.93 21.03
CA ARG A 262 -2.68 -23.23 22.00
C ARG A 262 -4.06 -23.42 21.34
N GLN A 263 -4.16 -23.34 20.01
CA GLN A 263 -5.41 -23.60 19.30
C GLN A 263 -5.68 -25.11 19.20
N PRO A 264 -6.86 -25.60 19.66
CA PRO A 264 -7.15 -27.03 19.71
C PRO A 264 -7.37 -27.66 18.33
N ASN A 265 -7.91 -26.89 17.38
CA ASN A 265 -8.29 -27.39 16.05
C ASN A 265 -7.36 -26.86 14.95
N ILE A 266 -7.15 -27.66 13.89
CA ILE A 266 -6.40 -27.26 12.68
C ILE A 266 -7.07 -26.05 12.01
N MET A 267 -8.40 -26.05 11.92
CA MET A 267 -9.17 -24.90 11.42
C MET A 267 -8.96 -23.64 12.27
N GLY A 268 -8.79 -23.80 13.59
CA GLY A 268 -8.44 -22.72 14.52
C GLY A 268 -7.03 -22.17 14.27
N LYS A 269 -6.05 -23.05 14.00
CA LYS A 269 -4.68 -22.66 13.62
C LYS A 269 -4.63 -21.92 12.29
N VAL A 270 -5.36 -22.39 11.28
CA VAL A 270 -5.46 -21.70 9.97
C VAL A 270 -6.12 -20.33 10.13
N LYS A 271 -7.28 -20.26 10.81
CA LYS A 271 -7.97 -18.99 11.10
C LYS A 271 -7.07 -18.02 11.87
N ARG A 272 -6.30 -18.50 12.85
CA ARG A 272 -5.37 -17.69 13.64
C ARG A 272 -4.20 -17.19 12.81
N THR A 273 -3.67 -18.03 11.92
CA THR A 273 -2.60 -17.68 10.98
C THR A 273 -3.07 -16.61 9.99
N LEU A 274 -4.26 -16.76 9.42
CA LEU A 274 -4.87 -15.73 8.55
C LEU A 274 -5.11 -14.42 9.30
N GLY A 275 -5.52 -14.47 10.57
CA GLY A 275 -5.66 -13.31 11.45
C GLY A 275 -4.35 -12.61 11.83
N GLN A 276 -3.18 -13.18 11.52
CA GLN A 276 -1.92 -12.44 11.62
C GLN A 276 -1.78 -11.41 10.49
N PHE A 277 -2.38 -11.67 9.32
CA PHE A 277 -2.36 -10.74 8.19
C PHE A 277 -3.30 -9.55 8.35
N THR A 278 -4.17 -9.56 9.37
CA THR A 278 -4.95 -8.39 9.75
C THR A 278 -4.18 -7.49 10.73
N PRO A 279 -4.34 -6.15 10.65
CA PRO A 279 -3.80 -5.21 11.63
C PRO A 279 -4.09 -5.63 13.08
N ALA A 280 -3.19 -5.26 14.00
CA ALA A 280 -3.36 -5.57 15.42
C ALA A 280 -4.58 -4.87 16.03
N GLN A 281 -4.90 -3.66 15.54
CA GLN A 281 -6.08 -2.90 15.92
C GLN A 281 -6.72 -2.27 14.67
N TRP A 282 -8.05 -2.31 14.64
CA TRP A 282 -8.92 -1.83 13.55
C TRP A 282 -9.63 -0.52 13.91
N ASP A 283 -8.90 0.37 14.58
CA ASP A 283 -9.45 1.66 14.98
C ASP A 283 -9.77 2.53 13.75
N LYS A 284 -10.78 3.38 13.91
CA LYS A 284 -11.16 4.39 12.93
C LYS A 284 -10.19 5.56 13.01
N ASP A 285 -9.74 6.03 11.85
CA ASP A 285 -8.85 7.19 11.79
C ASP A 285 -9.65 8.49 11.94
N GLU A 286 -9.33 9.25 12.98
CA GLU A 286 -9.98 10.52 13.30
C GLU A 286 -9.18 11.71 12.75
N TRP A 287 -9.62 12.22 11.59
CA TRP A 287 -8.93 13.29 10.86
C TRP A 287 -9.30 14.70 11.33
N HIS A 288 -10.54 14.92 11.77
CA HIS A 288 -11.10 16.21 12.26
C HIS A 288 -10.59 17.48 11.55
N PRO A 289 -10.85 17.64 10.23
CA PRO A 289 -10.27 18.71 9.44
C PRO A 289 -10.68 20.12 9.90
N MET A 290 -11.82 20.27 10.57
CA MET A 290 -12.38 21.57 10.98
C MET A 290 -11.92 22.06 12.36
N LEU A 291 -11.03 21.34 13.06
CA LEU A 291 -10.54 21.78 14.38
C LEU A 291 -9.54 22.95 14.33
N GLY A 292 -9.10 23.36 13.14
CA GLY A 292 -8.28 24.55 12.96
C GLY A 292 -7.76 24.70 11.53
N PRO A 293 -7.36 25.91 11.12
CA PRO A 293 -6.95 26.20 9.75
C PRO A 293 -5.70 25.39 9.32
N TRP A 294 -4.75 25.16 10.24
CA TRP A 294 -3.55 24.37 9.94
C TRP A 294 -3.87 22.89 9.74
N ARG A 295 -4.76 22.33 10.55
CA ARG A 295 -5.22 20.94 10.41
C ARG A 295 -6.00 20.75 9.12
N PHE A 296 -6.81 21.74 8.74
CA PHE A 296 -7.48 21.75 7.43
C PHE A 296 -6.46 21.68 6.28
N ILE A 297 -5.43 22.54 6.29
CA ILE A 297 -4.38 22.54 5.25
C ILE A 297 -3.64 21.20 5.21
N GLN A 298 -3.32 20.62 6.37
CA GLN A 298 -2.65 19.32 6.46
C GLN A 298 -3.50 18.20 5.85
N VAL A 299 -4.77 18.09 6.23
CA VAL A 299 -5.69 17.09 5.66
C VAL A 299 -5.93 17.34 4.17
N LEU A 300 -6.06 18.61 3.74
CA LEU A 300 -6.18 18.96 2.33
C LEU A 300 -4.93 18.56 1.53
N SER A 301 -3.74 18.78 2.08
CA SER A 301 -2.48 18.39 1.44
C SER A 301 -2.40 16.87 1.24
N LEU A 302 -2.89 16.09 2.21
CA LEU A 302 -3.01 14.64 2.09
C LEU A 302 -3.95 14.25 0.95
N CYS A 303 -5.11 14.91 0.82
CA CYS A 303 -6.04 14.67 -0.29
C CYS A 303 -5.38 14.95 -1.65
N ILE A 304 -4.67 16.07 -1.78
CA ILE A 304 -3.99 16.45 -3.03
C ILE A 304 -2.93 15.42 -3.41
N ILE A 305 -2.09 15.00 -2.46
CA ILE A 305 -1.06 13.98 -2.69
C ILE A 305 -1.71 12.67 -3.12
N PHE A 306 -2.78 12.25 -2.43
CA PHE A 306 -3.49 11.03 -2.75
C PHE A 306 -4.05 11.06 -4.19
N LEU A 307 -4.80 12.11 -4.54
CA LEU A 307 -5.36 12.28 -5.89
C LEU A 307 -4.25 12.36 -6.96
N THR A 308 -3.10 12.95 -6.64
CA THR A 308 -1.94 13.01 -7.55
C THR A 308 -1.37 11.62 -7.82
N VAL A 309 -1.21 10.80 -6.77
CA VAL A 309 -0.73 9.41 -6.92
C VAL A 309 -1.71 8.56 -7.72
N GLU A 310 -3.02 8.75 -7.53
CA GLU A 310 -4.06 8.08 -8.30
C GLU A 310 -3.96 8.46 -9.78
N LEU A 311 -3.98 9.77 -10.07
CA LEU A 311 -3.90 10.31 -11.42
C LEU A 311 -2.61 9.85 -12.12
N ASN A 312 -1.48 9.78 -11.40
CA ASN A 312 -0.21 9.32 -11.96
C ASN A 312 -0.31 7.92 -12.58
N THR A 313 -1.17 7.05 -12.05
CA THR A 313 -1.39 5.71 -12.59
C THR A 313 -1.94 5.76 -14.01
N PHE A 314 -2.89 6.66 -14.30
CA PHE A 314 -3.47 6.83 -15.63
C PHE A 314 -2.52 7.53 -16.59
N PHE A 315 -1.71 8.47 -16.09
CA PHE A 315 -0.70 9.16 -16.89
C PHE A 315 0.46 8.25 -17.35
N LEU A 316 0.65 7.06 -16.77
CA LEU A 316 1.61 6.07 -17.28
C LEU A 316 1.28 5.66 -18.72
N LYS A 317 0.00 5.58 -19.08
CA LYS A 317 -0.44 5.29 -20.45
C LYS A 317 0.05 6.39 -21.40
N TYR A 318 -0.15 7.65 -21.03
CA TYR A 318 0.20 8.81 -21.86
C TYR A 318 1.71 9.03 -22.00
N CYS A 319 2.45 8.91 -20.89
CA CYS A 319 3.88 9.17 -20.87
C CYS A 319 4.69 7.99 -21.42
N LEU A 320 4.43 6.78 -20.93
CA LEU A 320 5.28 5.59 -21.12
C LEU A 320 4.64 4.48 -21.97
N TRP A 321 3.43 4.68 -22.50
CA TRP A 321 2.69 3.66 -23.26
C TRP A 321 2.47 2.35 -22.50
N VAL A 322 2.13 2.47 -21.21
CA VAL A 322 1.76 1.31 -20.38
C VAL A 322 0.24 1.18 -20.34
N PRO A 323 -0.35 0.10 -20.86
CA PRO A 323 -1.79 -0.07 -20.82
C PRO A 323 -2.26 -0.37 -19.38
N PRO A 324 -3.46 0.10 -18.98
CA PRO A 324 -3.97 -0.10 -17.61
C PRO A 324 -4.05 -1.57 -17.17
N GLN A 325 -4.34 -2.47 -18.11
CA GLN A 325 -4.44 -3.92 -17.88
C GLN A 325 -3.07 -4.61 -17.71
N ASN A 326 -1.96 -3.91 -17.95
CA ASN A 326 -0.64 -4.53 -17.88
C ASN A 326 -0.30 -4.93 -16.43
N PRO A 327 0.27 -6.13 -16.19
CA PRO A 327 0.69 -6.56 -14.86
C PRO A 327 1.62 -5.58 -14.13
N VAL A 328 2.44 -4.82 -14.86
CA VAL A 328 3.31 -3.77 -14.26
C VAL A 328 2.51 -2.73 -13.50
N VAL A 329 1.34 -2.33 -14.02
CA VAL A 329 0.44 -1.38 -13.35
C VAL A 329 -0.15 -2.02 -12.09
N ILE A 330 -0.58 -3.28 -12.19
CA ILE A 330 -1.14 -4.03 -11.05
C ILE A 330 -0.10 -4.18 -9.93
N TYR A 331 1.12 -4.60 -10.25
CA TYR A 331 2.21 -4.73 -9.27
C TYR A 331 2.56 -3.38 -8.64
N ARG A 332 2.58 -2.30 -9.44
CA ARG A 332 2.77 -0.94 -8.93
C ARG A 332 1.66 -0.54 -7.97
N LEU A 333 0.39 -0.78 -8.30
CA LEU A 333 -0.75 -0.46 -7.43
C LEU A 333 -0.69 -1.23 -6.11
N ILE A 334 -0.35 -2.52 -6.14
CA ILE A 334 -0.16 -3.33 -4.93
C ILE A 334 0.97 -2.75 -4.07
N LEU A 335 2.12 -2.41 -4.67
CA LEU A 335 3.24 -1.82 -3.94
C LEU A 335 2.87 -0.49 -3.30
N TRP A 336 2.23 0.42 -4.05
CA TRP A 336 1.77 1.72 -3.51
C TRP A 336 0.74 1.54 -2.41
N TRP A 337 -0.18 0.59 -2.54
CA TRP A 337 -1.14 0.26 -1.49
C TRP A 337 -0.43 -0.23 -0.22
N LEU A 338 0.54 -1.14 -0.34
CA LEU A 338 1.33 -1.63 0.80
C LEU A 338 2.16 -0.53 1.47
N ILE A 339 2.71 0.41 0.71
CA ILE A 339 3.43 1.58 1.24
C ILE A 339 2.46 2.55 1.93
N ALA A 340 1.25 2.72 1.38
CA ALA A 340 0.26 3.64 1.91
C ALA A 340 -0.24 3.22 3.30
N ILE A 341 -0.41 1.93 3.60
CA ILE A 341 -0.93 1.44 4.90
C ILE A 341 -0.16 2.01 6.11
N PRO A 342 1.17 1.79 6.25
CA PRO A 342 1.92 2.36 7.36
C PRO A 342 1.97 3.89 7.28
N THR A 343 2.08 4.45 6.08
CA THR A 343 2.22 5.90 5.87
C THR A 343 0.98 6.67 6.35
N PHE A 344 -0.22 6.22 5.99
CA PHE A 344 -1.47 6.85 6.42
C PHE A 344 -1.65 6.79 7.93
N ARG A 345 -1.31 5.65 8.55
CA ARG A 345 -1.38 5.50 10.00
C ARG A 345 -0.35 6.36 10.72
N GLU A 346 0.89 6.40 10.25
CA GLU A 346 1.94 7.27 10.81
C GLU A 346 1.54 8.75 10.70
N TYR A 347 0.98 9.15 9.56
CA TYR A 347 0.54 10.52 9.34
C TYR A 347 -0.65 10.89 10.22
N ASN A 348 -1.62 9.99 10.39
CA ASN A 348 -2.75 10.20 11.29
C ASN A 348 -2.28 10.35 12.75
N SER A 349 -1.42 9.45 13.24
CA SER A 349 -0.85 9.54 14.59
C SER A 349 -0.06 10.84 14.78
N TYR A 350 0.74 11.25 13.80
CA TYR A 350 1.46 12.52 13.85
C TYR A 350 0.53 13.75 13.98
N LEU A 351 -0.61 13.74 13.29
CA LEU A 351 -1.61 14.81 13.42
C LEU A 351 -2.29 14.82 14.79
N GLN A 352 -2.47 13.65 15.42
CA GLN A 352 -3.07 13.53 16.75
C GLN A 352 -2.09 13.93 17.86
N ASP A 353 -0.84 13.45 17.82
CA ASP A 353 0.18 13.72 18.83
C ASP A 353 0.49 15.22 18.97
N ARG A 354 0.49 15.96 17.86
CA ARG A 354 0.69 17.43 17.83
C ARG A 354 -0.32 18.22 18.66
N TYR A 355 -1.52 17.68 18.87
CA TYR A 355 -2.57 18.33 19.66
C TYR A 355 -2.51 17.98 21.14
N LEU A 356 -1.90 16.84 21.50
CA LEU A 356 -1.67 16.44 22.89
C LEU A 356 -0.44 17.12 23.53
N LEU A 357 0.40 17.79 22.72
CA LEU A 357 1.56 18.55 23.19
C LEU A 357 1.16 19.90 23.82
N SER A 358 1.82 20.23 24.94
CA SER A 358 1.64 21.51 25.64
C SER A 358 2.14 22.69 24.78
N PRO A 359 1.68 23.94 25.01
CA PRO A 359 2.05 25.10 24.20
C PRO A 359 3.57 25.33 24.04
N GLN A 360 4.37 24.98 25.05
CA GLN A 360 5.85 25.05 25.00
C GLN A 360 6.47 24.01 24.06
N GLN A 361 5.87 22.83 23.92
CA GLN A 361 6.35 21.77 23.03
C GLN A 361 6.00 22.04 21.56
N LYS A 362 4.91 22.78 21.29
CA LYS A 362 4.52 23.19 19.93
C LYS A 362 5.55 24.12 19.28
N PHE A 363 6.09 25.08 20.02
CA PHE A 363 7.09 26.03 19.50
C PHE A 363 8.41 25.34 19.09
N SER A 364 8.82 24.30 19.82
CA SER A 364 9.98 23.48 19.46
C SER A 364 9.68 22.57 18.26
N ALA A 365 8.46 22.02 18.15
CA ALA A 365 8.07 21.21 17.01
C ALA A 365 7.96 22.04 15.72
N ASP A 366 7.44 23.27 15.78
CA ASP A 366 7.25 24.13 14.61
C ASP A 366 8.57 24.62 13.99
N LEU A 367 9.62 24.80 14.79
CA LEU A 367 10.97 25.12 14.28
C LEU A 367 11.64 23.95 13.51
N TYR A 368 11.21 22.71 13.75
CA TYR A 368 11.82 21.50 13.17
C TYR A 368 10.97 20.82 12.07
N SER A 369 9.78 21.33 11.76
CA SER A 369 8.75 20.51 11.06
C SER A 369 8.07 21.15 9.86
N VAL A 370 8.46 22.36 9.45
CA VAL A 370 8.09 22.90 8.14
C VAL A 370 8.92 22.16 7.08
N GLY A 371 8.48 20.94 6.71
CA GLY A 371 8.97 20.19 5.55
C GLY A 371 9.64 18.83 5.82
N LEU A 372 10.03 18.51 7.06
CA LEU A 372 10.96 17.40 7.29
C LEU A 372 10.39 15.98 7.48
N PRO A 373 9.18 15.71 8.02
CA PRO A 373 8.72 14.33 8.19
C PRO A 373 8.21 13.71 6.88
N MET A 374 7.64 14.51 5.98
CA MET A 374 7.27 14.04 4.64
C MET A 374 8.55 13.84 3.81
N ALA A 375 9.47 14.81 3.77
CA ALA A 375 10.72 14.70 3.01
C ALA A 375 11.69 13.60 3.53
N LYS A 376 11.74 13.31 4.84
CA LYS A 376 12.62 12.27 5.41
C LYS A 376 12.27 10.84 4.98
N ARG A 377 11.07 10.61 4.41
CA ARG A 377 10.65 9.30 3.88
C ARG A 377 10.10 9.33 2.45
N PHE A 378 9.74 10.51 1.91
CA PHE A 378 9.27 10.71 0.52
C PHE A 378 10.33 11.27 -0.45
N LEU A 379 11.55 11.59 0.02
CA LEU A 379 12.73 11.63 -0.87
C LEU A 379 13.43 10.27 -0.90
N VAL A 380 12.60 9.22 -0.86
CA VAL A 380 12.85 8.01 -1.62
C VAL A 380 11.68 7.85 -2.57
#